data_AF-A0A9D2FS85-F1
#
_entry.id   AF-A0A9D2FS85-F1
#
_cell.length_a   1.000
_cell.length_b   1.000
_cell.length_c   1.000
_cell.angle_alpha   90.00
_cell.angle_beta   90.00
_cell.angle_gamma   90.00
#
_symmetry.space_group_name_H-M   'P 1'
#
loop_
_entity.id
_entity.type
_entity.pdbx_description
1 polymer ?
#
loop_
_entity_poly.entity_id
_entity_poly.type
_entity_poly.pdbx_seq_one_letter_code
_entity_poly.pdbx_strand_id
1 'polypeptide(L)' 'MKASLKAEAPEEWTIEEALQELDDIVEKLESRDISLEQSFSIYQKGMELLRQCSGKIDTVEKKMLKISGDGEISEF' A
#
# COMPACT_ATOMS: atom_id res chain seq x y z
N MET A 1 1.21 37.00 -19.09
CA MET A 1 2.31 36.25 -18.45
C MET A 1 1.74 34.94 -17.95
N LYS A 2 2.35 33.80 -18.29
CA LYS A 2 1.77 32.46 -18.18
C LYS A 2 1.63 32.05 -16.70
N ALA A 3 0.42 31.67 -16.29
CA ALA A 3 0.21 30.95 -15.05
C ALA A 3 0.79 29.53 -15.21
N SER A 4 1.78 29.19 -14.39
CA SER A 4 2.34 27.84 -14.34
C SER A 4 1.53 27.04 -13.32
N LEU A 5 0.51 26.33 -13.79
CA LEU A 5 -0.17 25.31 -12.99
C LEU A 5 0.72 24.07 -13.01
N LYS A 6 1.46 23.86 -11.93
CA LYS A 6 2.15 22.60 -11.67
C LYS A 6 1.05 21.61 -11.29
N ALA A 7 0.75 20.66 -12.18
CA ALA A 7 -0.11 19.53 -11.82
C ALA A 7 0.62 18.76 -10.72
N GLU A 8 0.16 18.90 -9.48
CA GLU A 8 0.53 17.97 -8.41
C GLU A 8 0.06 16.59 -8.85
N ALA A 9 0.99 15.65 -8.96
CA ALA A 9 0.63 14.25 -9.13
C ALA A 9 -0.32 13.88 -7.98
N PRO A 10 -1.37 13.07 -8.23
CA PRO A 10 -2.25 12.62 -7.16
C PRO A 10 -1.38 12.02 -6.05
N GLU A 11 -1.64 12.37 -4.78
CA GLU A 11 -0.92 11.81 -3.65
C GLU A 11 -0.92 10.28 -3.77
N GLU A 12 0.25 9.72 -4.07
CA GLU A 12 0.43 8.28 -4.15
C GLU A 12 0.39 7.76 -2.72
N TRP A 13 -0.71 7.09 -2.38
CA TRP A 13 -0.91 6.43 -1.10
C TRP A 13 0.31 5.62 -0.67
N THR A 14 0.78 5.83 0.56
CA THR A 14 2.02 5.29 1.14
C THR A 14 1.85 3.88 1.70
N ILE A 15 2.95 3.19 2.00
CA ILE A 15 2.88 1.85 2.63
C ILE A 15 2.43 2.00 4.08
N GLU A 16 2.86 3.06 4.75
CA GLU A 16 2.51 3.38 6.13
C GLU A 16 1.01 3.64 6.29
N GLU A 17 0.41 4.42 5.39
CA GLU A 17 -1.04 4.62 5.36
C GLU A 17 -1.79 3.31 5.08
N ALA A 18 -1.19 2.40 4.30
CA ALA A 18 -1.76 1.10 4.03
C ALA A 18 -1.74 0.16 5.22
N LEU A 19 -0.67 0.19 6.00
CA LEU A 19 -0.58 -0.56 7.25
C LEU A 19 -1.56 -0.01 8.27
N GLN A 20 -1.70 1.32 8.38
CA GLN A 20 -2.69 1.93 9.27
C GLN A 20 -4.13 1.52 8.90
N GLU A 21 -4.47 1.53 7.61
CA GLU A 21 -5.80 1.11 7.17
C GLU A 21 -6.03 -0.40 7.39
N LEU A 22 -4.97 -1.23 7.35
CA LEU A 22 -5.06 -2.65 7.74
C LEU A 22 -5.34 -2.83 9.23
N ASP A 23 -4.70 -2.05 10.09
CA ASP A 23 -4.94 -2.07 11.54
C ASP A 23 -6.41 -1.68 11.84
N ASP A 24 -6.91 -0.63 11.21
CA ASP A 24 -8.31 -0.21 11.32
C ASP A 24 -9.30 -1.30 10.84
N ILE A 25 -8.91 -2.08 9.82
CA ILE A 25 -9.68 -3.21 9.32
C ILE A 25 -9.71 -4.34 10.35
N VAL A 26 -8.58 -4.65 10.98
CA VAL A 26 -8.48 -5.67 12.04
C VAL A 26 -9.35 -5.27 13.22
N GLU A 27 -9.27 -4.02 13.70
CA GLU A 27 -10.11 -3.53 14.79
C GLU A 27 -11.61 -3.68 14.49
N LYS A 28 -12.03 -3.36 13.26
CA LYS A 28 -13.43 -3.52 12.84
C LYS A 28 -13.87 -4.98 12.79
N LEU A 29 -12.99 -5.89 12.35
CA LEU A 29 -13.28 -7.33 12.31
C LEU A 29 -13.36 -7.95 13.71
N GLU A 30 -12.62 -7.40 14.68
CA GLU A 30 -12.67 -7.83 16.09
C GLU A 30 -13.88 -7.28 16.86
N SER A 31 -14.55 -6.27 16.31
CA SER A 31 -15.76 -5.70 16.91
C SER A 31 -16.89 -6.73 17.00
N ARG A 32 -17.53 -6.82 18.17
CA ARG A 32 -18.68 -7.71 18.40
C ARG A 32 -19.95 -7.29 17.67
N ASP A 33 -20.00 -6.04 17.20
CA ASP A 33 -21.18 -5.44 16.58
C ASP A 33 -21.16 -5.55 15.05
N ILE A 34 -20.10 -6.11 14.46
CA ILE A 34 -20.00 -6.28 13.01
C ILE A 34 -20.92 -7.39 12.51
N SER A 35 -21.72 -7.11 11.48
CA SER A 35 -22.53 -8.15 10.84
C SER A 35 -21.67 -9.05 9.97
N LEU A 36 -22.15 -10.27 9.68
CA LEU A 36 -21.45 -11.21 8.80
C LEU A 36 -21.23 -10.63 7.39
N GLU A 37 -22.21 -9.91 6.84
CA GLU A 37 -22.09 -9.30 5.52
C GLU A 37 -21.04 -8.18 5.51
N GLN A 38 -21.01 -7.37 6.57
CA GLN A 38 -20.00 -6.33 6.75
C GLN A 38 -18.60 -6.92 6.93
N SER A 39 -18.46 -8.03 7.68
CA SER A 39 -17.17 -8.67 7.88
C SER A 39 -16.60 -9.23 6.58
N PHE A 40 -17.43 -9.80 5.70
CA PHE A 40 -17.01 -10.20 4.36
C PHE A 40 -16.53 -9.02 3.51
N SER A 41 -17.28 -7.91 3.51
CA SER A 41 -16.91 -6.72 2.73
C SER A 41 -15.59 -6.10 3.21
N ILE A 42 -15.42 -5.97 4.53
CA ILE A 42 -14.22 -5.41 5.14
C ILE A 42 -13.02 -6.34 4.96
N TYR A 43 -13.21 -7.66 5.07
CA TYR A 43 -12.18 -8.64 4.77
C TYR A 43 -11.68 -8.54 3.32
N GLN A 44 -12.60 -8.46 2.36
CA GLN A 44 -12.24 -8.28 0.94
C GLN A 44 -11.44 -7.00 0.72
N LYS A 45 -11.83 -5.90 1.37
CA LYS A 45 -11.07 -4.66 1.34
C LYS A 45 -9.65 -4.87 1.86
N GLY A 46 -9.48 -5.54 3.01
CA GLY A 46 -8.18 -5.85 3.59
C GLY A 46 -7.29 -6.71 2.68
N MET A 47 -7.87 -7.69 1.99
CA MET A 47 -7.13 -8.52 1.02
C MET A 47 -6.64 -7.72 -0.18
N GLU A 48 -7.46 -6.83 -0.73
CA GLU A 48 -7.03 -5.97 -1.83
C GLU A 48 -5.95 -4.97 -1.39
N LEU A 49 -6.04 -4.50 -0.15
CA LEU A 49 -5.05 -3.63 0.48
C LEU A 49 -3.68 -4.32 0.58
N LEU A 50 -3.66 -5.55 1.11
CA LEU A 50 -2.45 -6.38 1.19
C LEU A 50 -1.84 -6.65 -0.18
N ARG A 51 -2.68 -6.93 -1.19
CA ARG A 51 -2.23 -7.16 -2.57
C ARG A 51 -1.51 -5.93 -3.14
N GLN A 52 -2.06 -4.74 -2.89
CA GLN A 52 -1.44 -3.47 -3.30
C GLN A 52 -0.12 -3.22 -2.58
N CYS A 53 -0.04 -3.43 -1.27
CA CYS A 53 1.20 -3.31 -0.51
C CYS A 53 2.29 -4.23 -1.06
N SER A 54 1.97 -5.51 -1.24
CA SER A 54 2.89 -6.50 -1.78
C SER A 54 3.41 -6.09 -3.17
N GLY A 55 2.54 -5.60 -4.06
CA GLY A 55 2.95 -5.10 -5.38
C GLY A 55 3.86 -3.86 -5.31
N LYS A 56 3.63 -2.97 -4.35
CA LYS A 56 4.48 -1.78 -4.16
C LYS A 56 5.86 -2.16 -3.64
N ILE A 57 5.94 -3.09 -2.69
CA ILE A 57 7.21 -3.62 -2.16
C ILE A 57 8.00 -4.30 -3.29
N ASP A 58 7.39 -5.21 -4.04
CA ASP A 58 8.02 -5.89 -5.19
C ASP A 58 8.54 -4.89 -6.25
N THR A 59 7.80 -3.81 -6.48
CA THR A 59 8.23 -2.73 -7.38
C THR A 59 9.48 -2.01 -6.84
N VAL A 60 9.53 -1.74 -5.53
CA VAL A 60 10.69 -1.09 -4.89
C VAL A 60 11.90 -2.02 -4.90
N GLU A 61 11.74 -3.30 -4.56
CA GLU A 61 12.80 -4.31 -4.61
C GLU A 61 13.39 -4.43 -6.02
N LYS A 62 12.53 -4.55 -7.05
CA LYS A 62 12.96 -4.57 -8.46
C LYS A 62 13.70 -3.30 -8.88
N LYS A 63 13.29 -2.13 -8.38
CA LYS A 63 13.98 -0.87 -8.64
C LYS A 63 15.35 -0.86 -7.95
N MET A 64 15.46 -1.34 -6.71
CA MET A 64 16.75 -1.47 -6.03
C MET A 64 17.71 -2.40 -6.79
N LEU A 65 17.24 -3.57 -7.22
CA LEU A 65 18.05 -4.50 -8.02
C LEU A 65 18.59 -3.88 -9.32
N LYS A 66 17.82 -3.00 -9.96
CA LYS A 66 18.27 -2.27 -11.17
C LYS A 66 19.28 -1.16 -10.86
N ILE A 67 19.22 -0.56 -9.67
CA ILE A 67 20.16 0.47 -9.23
C ILE A 67 21.51 -0.15 -8.88
N SER A 68 21.54 -1.34 -8.28
CA SER A 68 22.73 -2.17 -8.07
C SER A 68 23.34 -2.73 -9.37
N GLY A 69 22.98 -2.16 -10.52
CA GLY A 69 23.41 -2.54 -11.87
C GLY A 69 24.83 -2.10 -12.25
N ASP A 70 25.66 -1.75 -11.28
CA ASP A 70 27.13 -1.96 -11.32
C ASP A 70 27.53 -3.41 -10.94
N GLY A 71 26.55 -4.25 -10.58
CA GLY A 71 26.69 -5.71 -10.57
C GLY A 71 27.04 -6.33 -9.23
N GLU A 72 26.96 -5.60 -8.12
CA GLU A 72 27.13 -6.20 -6.79
C GLU A 72 25.82 -6.28 -6.02
N ILE A 73 25.48 -7.52 -5.63
CA ILE A 73 24.43 -7.82 -4.67
C ILE A 73 25.01 -7.43 -3.31
N SER A 74 24.64 -6.27 -2.77
CA SER A 74 24.74 -6.07 -1.33
C SER A 74 23.59 -6.83 -0.70
N GLU A 75 23.82 -8.09 -0.34
CA GLU A 75 23.09 -8.67 0.78
C GLU A 75 23.38 -7.80 2.01
N PHE A 76 22.35 -7.56 2.82
CA PHE A 76 22.38 -6.69 4.00
C PHE A 76 23.62 -6.88 4.90
#